data_AF-A0A965PB27-F1
#
_entry.id   AF-A0A965PB27-F1
#
_cell.length_a   1.000
_cell.length_b   1.000
_cell.length_c   1.000
_cell.angle_alpha   90.00
_cell.angle_beta   90.00
_cell.angle_gamma   90.00
#
_symmetry.space_group_name_H-M   'P 1'
#
loop_
_entity.id
_entity.type
_entity.pdbx_description
1 polymer ?
#
loop_
_entity_poly.entity_id
_entity_poly.type
_entity_poly.pdbx_seq_one_letter_code
_entity_poly.pdbx_strand_id
1 'polypeptide(L)'
;MGSVKLPEAGLLAPQAPRDSAAMGAVQTDNFKNWFGDWQSQPELASKVVSEQGAPLVVYHGTQRPDRVGTQFKKSRATSGPMSFFTDNPEIASSYAKGKQDTSLAYEDTNYADWFKKKVGRSTLNLEQVGARMSPQERQEVIEKLRRVGLDDQGNIVVGEGIVSDSTFDFMLKDPREGAGNPLKLANKLWLESGALYGKEEQFSKVLNAIGLKGFDQDFPTASYPSVYPVYLDIKNPLDTSSINESTIAALEQASKKQRTPSSRYGADPWDKRNRDPKEWIKQLKEDYANGQSSMVWTSIPDWVTKTLRSQGFDGIKDVGGKSGGTPHTVWIPFEENQVKSATGNIGKFSKETANILKGVAPTVGAGLLGASMMEDEGMY
;
A
#
# COMPACT_ATOMS: atom_id res chain seq x y z
N MET A 1 -45.94 22.55 -29.04
CA MET A 1 -44.86 22.43 -28.05
C MET A 1 -43.85 21.44 -28.60
N GLY A 2 -42.73 21.95 -29.13
CA GLY A 2 -41.69 21.13 -29.76
C GLY A 2 -40.68 20.69 -28.71
N SER A 3 -40.58 19.38 -28.50
CA SER A 3 -39.61 18.76 -27.60
C SER A 3 -38.25 18.73 -28.28
N VAL A 4 -37.31 19.53 -27.78
CA VAL A 4 -35.91 19.49 -28.21
C VAL A 4 -35.29 18.18 -27.69
N LYS A 5 -34.91 17.29 -28.63
CA LYS A 5 -34.06 16.13 -28.35
C LYS A 5 -32.63 16.63 -28.14
N LEU A 6 -32.10 16.51 -26.93
CA LEU A 6 -30.67 16.67 -26.67
C LEU A 6 -29.94 15.46 -27.30
N PRO A 7 -28.79 15.66 -27.98
CA PRO A 7 -28.05 14.55 -28.55
C PRO A 7 -27.37 13.74 -27.44
N GLU A 8 -27.46 12.42 -27.55
CA GLU A 8 -26.65 11.49 -26.75
C GLU A 8 -25.17 11.78 -27.01
N ALA A 9 -24.49 12.35 -26.01
CA ALA A 9 -23.05 12.37 -25.97
C ALA A 9 -22.59 10.92 -25.75
N GLY A 10 -22.20 10.25 -26.84
CA GLY A 10 -21.52 8.97 -26.76
C GLY A 10 -20.33 9.08 -25.81
N LEU A 11 -20.34 8.29 -24.75
CA LEU A 11 -19.20 8.09 -23.87
C LEU A 11 -18.08 7.47 -24.70
N LEU A 12 -17.18 8.31 -25.19
CA LEU A 12 -15.88 7.89 -25.67
C LEU A 12 -15.15 7.24 -24.49
N ALA A 13 -14.88 5.94 -24.60
CA ALA A 13 -13.98 5.23 -23.72
C ALA A 13 -12.64 5.99 -23.63
N PRO A 14 -12.00 6.07 -22.45
CA PRO A 14 -10.69 6.69 -22.35
C PRO A 14 -9.69 5.90 -23.19
N GLN A 15 -9.25 6.49 -24.31
CA GLN A 15 -8.17 5.96 -25.12
C GLN A 15 -6.83 6.12 -24.39
N ALA A 16 -5.87 5.26 -24.76
CA ALA A 16 -4.46 5.28 -24.36
C ALA A 16 -3.89 6.71 -24.20
N PRO A 17 -2.95 6.93 -23.26
CA PRO A 17 -2.63 8.25 -22.71
C PRO A 17 -2.39 9.29 -23.81
N ARG A 18 -3.36 10.19 -23.97
CA ARG A 18 -3.27 11.37 -24.85
C ARG A 18 -2.59 12.56 -24.18
N ASP A 19 -1.83 12.34 -23.12
CA ASP A 19 -1.02 13.37 -22.49
C ASP A 19 0.40 13.32 -23.04
N SER A 20 0.80 14.35 -23.79
CA SER A 20 2.15 14.53 -24.32
C SER A 20 3.23 14.45 -23.24
N ALA A 21 2.90 14.80 -21.99
CA ALA A 21 3.78 14.68 -20.83
C ALA A 21 4.05 13.22 -20.41
N ALA A 22 3.03 12.34 -20.47
CA ALA A 22 3.20 10.92 -20.19
C ALA A 22 4.01 10.23 -21.30
N MET A 23 3.78 10.61 -22.57
CA MET A 23 4.63 10.18 -23.69
C MET A 23 6.07 10.69 -23.55
N GLY A 24 6.29 11.92 -23.09
CA GLY A 24 7.64 12.44 -22.84
C GLY A 24 8.39 11.69 -21.74
N ALA A 25 7.70 11.29 -20.66
CA ALA A 25 8.31 10.58 -19.54
C ALA A 25 8.87 9.21 -19.93
N VAL A 26 8.14 8.43 -20.74
CA VAL A 26 8.56 7.08 -21.16
C VAL A 26 9.69 7.07 -22.19
N GLN A 27 10.00 8.23 -22.78
CA GLN A 27 11.10 8.40 -23.73
C GLN A 27 12.43 8.76 -23.04
N THR A 28 12.41 9.12 -21.76
CA THR A 28 13.62 9.52 -21.02
C THR A 28 14.57 8.34 -20.80
N ASP A 29 15.88 8.61 -20.76
CA ASP A 29 16.90 7.61 -20.44
C ASP A 29 16.66 6.96 -19.08
N ASN A 30 16.21 7.74 -18.08
CA ASN A 30 15.87 7.18 -16.76
C ASN A 30 14.74 6.15 -16.84
N PHE A 31 13.71 6.43 -17.65
CA PHE A 31 12.63 5.47 -17.85
C PHE A 31 13.16 4.22 -18.56
N LYS A 32 13.89 4.37 -19.66
CA LYS A 32 14.47 3.24 -20.41
C LYS A 32 15.46 2.43 -19.60
N ASN A 33 16.25 3.05 -18.72
CA ASN A 33 17.17 2.36 -17.81
C ASN A 33 16.45 1.54 -16.73
N TRP A 34 15.23 1.93 -16.36
CA TRP A 34 14.41 1.21 -15.38
C TRP A 34 13.49 0.20 -16.08
N PHE A 35 12.61 0.65 -16.97
CA PHE A 35 11.65 -0.16 -17.71
C PHE A 35 12.26 -1.00 -18.84
N GLY A 36 13.49 -0.72 -19.24
CA GLY A 36 14.14 -1.26 -20.44
C GLY A 36 13.76 -0.46 -21.70
N ASP A 37 14.67 -0.38 -22.67
CA ASP A 37 14.40 0.31 -23.94
C ASP A 37 13.46 -0.53 -24.82
N TRP A 38 12.16 -0.37 -24.59
CA TRP A 38 11.10 -1.10 -25.27
C TRP A 38 11.04 -0.85 -26.78
N GLN A 39 11.67 0.21 -27.29
CA GLN A 39 11.71 0.52 -28.72
C GLN A 39 12.84 -0.23 -29.42
N SER A 40 14.02 -0.24 -28.81
CA SER A 40 15.24 -0.78 -29.43
C SER A 40 15.53 -2.23 -29.02
N GLN A 41 15.16 -2.61 -27.80
CA GLN A 41 15.44 -3.91 -27.16
C GLN A 41 14.20 -4.44 -26.40
N PRO A 42 13.06 -4.66 -27.08
CA PRO A 42 11.80 -5.08 -26.44
C PRO A 42 11.92 -6.40 -25.66
N GLU A 43 12.86 -7.28 -26.03
CA GLU A 43 13.16 -8.51 -25.34
C GLU A 43 13.74 -8.30 -23.93
N LEU A 44 14.50 -7.23 -23.72
CA LEU A 44 15.08 -6.84 -22.42
C LEU A 44 14.20 -5.86 -21.63
N ALA A 45 13.16 -5.32 -22.25
CA ALA A 45 12.19 -4.45 -21.60
C ALA A 45 11.11 -5.22 -20.83
N SER A 46 10.40 -4.50 -19.95
CA SER A 46 9.27 -5.07 -19.22
C SER A 46 8.19 -5.56 -20.19
N LYS A 47 7.51 -6.64 -19.80
CA LYS A 47 6.39 -7.24 -20.53
C LYS A 47 5.04 -6.60 -20.19
N VAL A 48 5.01 -5.58 -19.33
CA VAL A 48 3.79 -4.80 -19.04
C VAL A 48 3.63 -3.70 -20.09
N VAL A 49 3.25 -4.13 -21.29
CA VAL A 49 3.12 -3.31 -22.50
C VAL A 49 1.73 -3.43 -23.12
N SER A 50 1.32 -2.45 -23.91
CA SER A 50 0.11 -2.51 -24.72
C SER A 50 0.26 -3.51 -25.85
N GLU A 51 -0.82 -3.77 -26.60
CA GLU A 51 -0.79 -4.60 -27.81
C GLU A 51 0.21 -4.09 -28.87
N GLN A 52 0.50 -2.78 -28.87
CA GLN A 52 1.47 -2.15 -29.77
C GLN A 52 2.90 -2.16 -29.22
N GLY A 53 3.14 -2.79 -28.05
CA GLY A 53 4.46 -2.90 -27.43
C GLY A 53 4.90 -1.66 -26.64
N ALA A 54 4.06 -0.62 -26.52
CA ALA A 54 4.37 0.57 -25.73
C ALA A 54 4.15 0.31 -24.22
N PRO A 55 4.87 0.99 -23.30
CA PRO A 55 4.67 0.82 -21.87
C PRO A 55 3.22 1.04 -21.44
N LEU A 56 2.64 0.07 -20.75
CA LEU A 56 1.25 0.10 -20.32
C LEU A 56 1.13 0.70 -18.92
N VAL A 57 0.23 1.68 -18.77
CA VAL A 57 -0.20 2.14 -17.45
C VAL A 57 -1.19 1.11 -16.90
N VAL A 58 -0.91 0.61 -15.70
CA VAL A 58 -1.80 -0.26 -14.94
C VAL A 58 -2.16 0.40 -13.62
N TYR A 59 -3.18 -0.12 -12.94
CA TYR A 59 -3.89 0.58 -11.88
C TYR A 59 -3.96 -0.27 -10.62
N HIS A 60 -3.73 0.35 -9.46
CA HIS A 60 -4.02 -0.22 -8.15
C HIS A 60 -5.03 0.63 -7.40
N GLY A 61 -6.18 0.05 -7.05
CA GLY A 61 -7.18 0.68 -6.21
C GLY A 61 -6.94 0.42 -4.73
N THR A 62 -7.07 1.45 -3.90
CA THR A 62 -6.98 1.34 -2.44
C THR A 62 -7.96 2.28 -1.74
N GLN A 63 -8.54 1.84 -0.62
CA GLN A 63 -9.30 2.69 0.30
C GLN A 63 -8.39 3.63 1.10
N ARG A 64 -7.08 3.35 1.16
CA ARG A 64 -6.12 4.06 2.01
C ARG A 64 -4.88 4.47 1.23
N PRO A 65 -4.98 5.48 0.36
CA PRO A 65 -3.82 6.00 -0.37
C PRO A 65 -2.73 6.49 0.57
N ASP A 66 -3.07 7.03 1.73
CA ASP A 66 -2.13 7.45 2.78
C ASP A 66 -1.25 6.28 3.28
N ARG A 67 -1.74 5.04 3.24
CA ARG A 67 -0.99 3.83 3.60
C ARG A 67 -0.03 3.33 2.52
N VAL A 68 -0.28 3.68 1.27
CA VAL A 68 0.65 3.45 0.16
C VAL A 68 1.64 4.62 0.10
N GLY A 69 1.14 5.85 0.14
CA GLY A 69 1.91 7.08 0.07
C GLY A 69 2.78 7.10 -1.17
N THR A 70 4.09 7.00 -0.96
CA THR A 70 5.10 7.02 -2.03
C THR A 70 5.77 5.66 -2.27
N GLN A 71 5.29 4.58 -1.65
CA GLN A 71 5.93 3.27 -1.70
C GLN A 71 4.92 2.14 -1.49
N PHE A 72 4.84 1.21 -2.43
CA PHE A 72 4.16 -0.06 -2.21
C PHE A 72 5.06 -0.98 -1.39
N LYS A 73 4.62 -1.34 -0.17
CA LYS A 73 5.40 -2.17 0.74
C LYS A 73 4.99 -3.63 0.67
N LYS A 74 5.94 -4.55 0.46
CA LYS A 74 5.69 -5.99 0.48
C LYS A 74 5.09 -6.47 1.80
N SER A 75 5.56 -5.88 2.90
CA SER A 75 5.12 -6.22 4.25
C SER A 75 3.64 -5.93 4.50
N ARG A 76 2.99 -5.15 3.63
CA ARG A 76 1.56 -4.83 3.69
C ARG A 76 0.70 -5.65 2.71
N ALA A 77 1.30 -6.53 1.90
CA ALA A 77 0.58 -7.36 0.94
C ALA A 77 -0.03 -8.60 1.61
N THR A 78 -1.37 -8.63 1.71
CA THR A 78 -2.13 -9.74 2.32
C THR A 78 -2.15 -11.00 1.46
N SER A 79 -2.32 -10.85 0.13
CA SER A 79 -2.67 -11.97 -0.75
C SER A 79 -1.57 -12.37 -1.74
N GLY A 80 -0.40 -11.75 -1.70
CA GLY A 80 0.69 -12.12 -2.58
C GLY A 80 1.99 -11.44 -2.22
N PRO A 81 3.00 -11.49 -3.11
CA PRO A 81 4.30 -10.89 -2.85
C PRO A 81 4.29 -9.36 -2.81
N MET A 82 3.37 -8.73 -3.54
CA MET A 82 3.12 -7.29 -3.60
C MET A 82 1.62 -7.00 -3.78
N SER A 83 1.27 -5.71 -3.84
CA SER A 83 -0.02 -5.26 -4.36
C SER A 83 -0.29 -5.81 -5.77
N PHE A 84 -1.58 -6.02 -6.06
CA PHE A 84 -2.06 -6.50 -7.36
C PHE A 84 -2.46 -5.27 -8.19
N PHE A 85 -2.13 -5.29 -9.47
CA PHE A 85 -2.41 -4.21 -10.42
C PHE A 85 -3.28 -4.75 -11.55
N THR A 86 -4.17 -3.93 -12.08
CA THR A 86 -5.06 -4.28 -13.21
C THR A 86 -4.85 -3.33 -14.38
N ASP A 87 -4.97 -3.82 -15.61
CA ASP A 87 -5.02 -2.96 -16.81
C ASP A 87 -6.33 -2.17 -16.93
N ASN A 88 -7.34 -2.48 -16.11
CA ASN A 88 -8.65 -1.85 -16.15
C ASN A 88 -8.86 -0.85 -14.99
N PRO A 89 -8.93 0.47 -15.27
CA PRO A 89 -9.08 1.48 -14.23
C PRO A 89 -10.42 1.42 -13.50
N GLU A 90 -11.49 0.95 -14.14
CA GLU A 90 -12.81 0.79 -13.50
C GLU A 90 -12.81 -0.36 -12.50
N ILE A 91 -12.08 -1.43 -12.81
CA ILE A 91 -11.87 -2.52 -11.85
C ILE A 91 -11.06 -2.04 -10.65
N ALA A 92 -9.99 -1.27 -10.87
CA ALA A 92 -9.23 -0.65 -9.78
C ALA A 92 -10.11 0.28 -8.92
N SER A 93 -10.94 1.11 -9.56
CA SER A 93 -11.91 1.99 -8.89
C SER A 93 -12.91 1.20 -8.03
N SER A 94 -13.41 0.07 -8.55
CA SER A 94 -14.29 -0.83 -7.82
C SER A 94 -13.59 -1.42 -6.59
N TYR A 95 -12.34 -1.90 -6.72
CA TYR A 95 -11.54 -2.37 -5.58
C TYR A 95 -11.30 -1.27 -4.54
N ALA A 96 -11.02 -0.04 -4.98
CA ALA A 96 -10.82 1.10 -4.09
C ALA A 96 -12.07 1.46 -3.28
N LYS A 97 -13.28 1.16 -3.78
CA LYS A 97 -14.54 1.47 -3.10
C LYS A 97 -15.10 0.29 -2.31
N GLY A 98 -15.04 -0.91 -2.88
CA GLY A 98 -15.81 -2.07 -2.42
C GLY A 98 -15.04 -3.10 -1.60
N LYS A 99 -13.70 -3.07 -1.57
CA LYS A 99 -12.91 -3.97 -0.72
C LYS A 99 -12.42 -3.26 0.53
N GLN A 100 -12.74 -3.84 1.69
CA GLN A 100 -12.18 -3.42 2.98
C GLN A 100 -10.64 -3.43 2.92
N ASP A 101 -10.02 -2.40 3.49
CA ASP A 101 -8.57 -2.36 3.62
C ASP A 101 -8.06 -3.44 4.60
N THR A 102 -7.38 -4.45 4.06
CA THR A 102 -6.84 -5.58 4.83
C THR A 102 -5.43 -5.33 5.37
N SER A 103 -4.79 -4.21 5.00
CA SER A 103 -3.47 -3.84 5.54
C SER A 103 -3.53 -3.49 7.04
N LEU A 104 -4.75 -3.27 7.56
CA LEU A 104 -5.08 -3.03 8.96
C LEU A 104 -4.70 -4.14 9.92
N ALA A 105 -4.75 -5.39 9.48
CA ALA A 105 -4.47 -6.54 10.34
C ALA A 105 -3.01 -6.59 10.84
N TYR A 106 -2.17 -5.65 10.37
CA TYR A 106 -0.74 -5.56 10.67
C TYR A 106 -0.34 -4.25 11.36
N GLU A 107 -1.29 -3.38 11.68
CA GLU A 107 -1.02 -2.18 12.47
C GLU A 107 -1.28 -2.46 13.96
N ASP A 108 -0.41 -1.93 14.81
CA ASP A 108 -0.66 -1.86 16.24
C ASP A 108 -1.92 -1.01 16.43
N THR A 109 -2.97 -1.60 17.00
CA THR A 109 -4.28 -0.94 17.17
C THR A 109 -4.25 0.10 18.29
N ASN A 110 -3.07 0.52 18.75
CA ASN A 110 -2.95 1.54 19.77
C ASN A 110 -3.55 2.86 19.28
N TYR A 111 -4.64 3.26 19.93
CA TYR A 111 -5.35 4.50 19.70
C TYR A 111 -4.45 5.75 19.73
N ALA A 112 -3.32 5.71 20.43
CA ALA A 112 -2.33 6.79 20.42
C ALA A 112 -1.82 7.12 19.01
N ASP A 113 -1.70 6.11 18.15
CA ASP A 113 -1.20 6.26 16.77
C ASP A 113 -2.24 6.87 15.83
N TRP A 114 -3.51 6.97 16.25
CA TRP A 114 -4.59 7.54 15.42
C TRP A 114 -4.56 9.07 15.44
N PHE A 115 -3.80 9.68 16.35
CA PHE A 115 -3.66 11.13 16.48
C PHE A 115 -2.20 11.51 16.33
N LYS A 116 -1.86 12.15 15.20
CA LYS A 116 -0.48 12.48 14.83
C LYS A 116 -0.27 13.98 14.78
N LYS A 117 0.87 14.45 15.26
CA LYS A 117 1.25 15.87 15.20
C LYS A 117 2.63 16.04 14.60
N LYS A 118 2.73 16.88 13.58
CA LYS A 118 4.02 17.25 12.99
C LYS A 118 4.75 18.23 13.90
N VAL A 119 5.95 17.86 14.32
CA VAL A 119 6.83 18.68 15.16
C VAL A 119 8.19 18.76 14.46
N GLY A 120 8.43 19.88 13.77
CA GLY A 120 9.59 20.06 12.90
C GLY A 120 9.59 19.06 11.75
N ARG A 121 10.61 18.19 11.71
CA ARG A 121 10.76 17.12 10.70
C ARG A 121 10.17 15.76 11.13
N SER A 122 9.72 15.64 12.38
CA SER A 122 9.16 14.40 12.91
C SER A 122 7.64 14.45 12.95
N THR A 123 7.01 13.29 12.80
CA THR A 123 5.59 13.08 13.12
C THR A 123 5.53 12.27 14.40
N LEU A 124 4.84 12.80 15.41
CA LEU A 124 4.71 12.18 16.73
C LEU A 124 3.29 11.70 16.95
N ASN A 125 3.12 10.56 17.62
CA ASN A 125 1.81 10.10 18.08
C ASN A 125 1.37 10.83 19.36
N LEU A 126 0.14 10.58 19.80
CA LEU A 126 -0.49 11.24 20.95
C LEU A 126 0.38 11.20 22.22
N GLU A 127 0.86 10.00 22.58
CA GLU A 127 1.64 9.79 23.80
C GLU A 127 3.03 10.45 23.70
N GLN A 128 3.67 10.37 22.54
CA GLN A 128 4.96 11.01 22.28
C GLN A 128 4.88 12.53 22.37
N VAL A 129 3.77 13.14 21.94
CA VAL A 129 3.54 14.58 22.14
C VAL A 129 3.49 14.91 23.64
N GLY A 130 2.75 14.13 24.43
CA GLY A 130 2.63 14.34 25.87
C GLY A 130 3.95 14.13 26.64
N ALA A 131 4.77 13.18 26.19
CA ALA A 131 6.09 12.93 26.75
C ALA A 131 7.06 14.11 26.53
N ARG A 132 6.87 14.89 25.45
CA ARG A 132 7.73 16.03 25.09
C ARG A 132 7.24 17.39 25.63
N MET A 133 6.10 17.43 26.32
CA MET A 133 5.60 18.67 26.92
C MET A 133 6.56 19.21 27.98
N SER A 134 6.70 20.54 28.01
CA SER A 134 7.33 21.22 29.14
C SER A 134 6.53 21.00 30.44
N PRO A 135 7.14 21.17 31.62
CA PRO A 135 6.42 21.06 32.89
C PRO A 135 5.19 21.96 32.97
N GLN A 136 5.26 23.18 32.42
CA GLN A 136 4.18 24.15 32.41
C GLN A 136 3.03 23.69 31.51
N GLU A 137 3.31 23.33 30.25
CA GLU A 137 2.29 22.80 29.33
C GLU A 137 1.65 21.54 29.89
N ARG A 138 2.44 20.65 30.49
CA ARG A 138 1.95 19.42 31.10
C ARG A 138 0.96 19.74 32.22
N GLN A 139 1.28 20.67 33.12
CA GLN A 139 0.38 21.04 34.20
C GLN A 139 -0.91 21.66 33.67
N GLU A 140 -0.82 22.56 32.69
CA GLU A 140 -2.00 23.17 32.06
C GLU A 140 -2.93 22.12 31.43
N VAL A 141 -2.36 21.15 30.72
CA VAL A 141 -3.12 20.06 30.09
C VAL A 141 -3.75 19.16 31.15
N ILE A 142 -3.04 18.85 32.25
CA ILE A 142 -3.58 18.07 33.38
C ILE A 142 -4.82 18.75 33.98
N GLU A 143 -4.70 20.04 34.32
CA GLU A 143 -5.80 20.79 34.95
C GLU A 143 -7.03 20.88 34.04
N LYS A 144 -6.82 21.06 32.74
CA LYS A 144 -7.92 21.09 31.78
C LYS A 144 -8.51 19.70 31.57
N LEU A 145 -7.69 18.66 31.38
CA LEU A 145 -8.14 17.29 31.11
C LEU A 145 -9.01 16.73 32.24
N ARG A 146 -8.66 17.04 33.49
CA ARG A 146 -9.48 16.70 34.67
C ARG A 146 -10.91 17.21 34.58
N ARG A 147 -11.14 18.31 33.87
CA ARG A 147 -12.43 18.98 33.75
C ARG A 147 -13.17 18.65 32.45
N VAL A 148 -12.67 17.70 31.65
CA VAL A 148 -13.38 17.24 30.45
C VAL A 148 -14.08 15.93 30.78
N GLY A 149 -15.37 15.87 30.48
CA GLY A 149 -16.20 14.68 30.69
C GLY A 149 -17.35 14.63 29.68
N LEU A 150 -18.34 13.78 29.97
CA LEU A 150 -19.52 13.60 29.14
C LEU A 150 -20.76 14.11 29.89
N ASP A 151 -21.66 14.78 29.18
CA ASP A 151 -23.00 15.08 29.70
C ASP A 151 -23.94 13.86 29.62
N ASP A 152 -25.17 14.00 30.13
CA ASP A 152 -26.18 12.94 30.12
C ASP A 152 -26.57 12.45 28.71
N GLN A 153 -26.24 13.23 27.67
CA GLN A 153 -26.48 12.90 26.27
C GLN A 153 -25.25 12.30 25.58
N GLY A 154 -24.14 12.15 26.30
CA GLY A 154 -22.88 11.65 25.78
C GLY A 154 -22.10 12.67 24.94
N ASN A 155 -22.35 13.97 25.11
CA ASN A 155 -21.55 15.02 24.48
C ASN A 155 -20.35 15.38 25.35
N ILE A 156 -19.22 15.67 24.70
CA ILE A 156 -18.01 16.14 25.38
C ILE A 156 -18.23 17.57 25.88
N VAL A 157 -18.10 17.77 27.19
CA VAL A 157 -18.31 19.06 27.87
C VAL A 157 -17.16 19.37 28.82
N VAL A 158 -17.00 20.66 29.14
CA VAL A 158 -16.09 21.13 30.18
C VAL A 158 -16.88 21.39 31.46
N GLY A 159 -16.51 20.73 32.54
CA GLY A 159 -17.17 20.81 33.84
C GLY A 159 -16.75 19.64 34.73
N GLU A 160 -17.61 18.64 34.81
CA GLU A 160 -17.33 17.38 35.50
C GLU A 160 -16.42 16.49 34.63
N GLY A 161 -15.39 15.92 35.25
CA GLY A 161 -14.45 15.02 34.58
C GLY A 161 -15.05 13.64 34.32
N ILE A 162 -14.47 12.90 33.38
CA ILE A 162 -14.87 11.51 33.06
C ILE A 162 -14.72 10.54 34.25
N VAL A 163 -13.87 10.88 35.21
CA VAL A 163 -13.66 10.16 36.47
C VAL A 163 -13.49 11.17 37.61
N SER A 164 -13.64 10.73 38.86
CA SER A 164 -13.42 11.59 40.04
C SER A 164 -11.98 12.09 40.12
N ASP A 165 -11.78 13.22 40.81
CA ASP A 165 -10.45 13.83 40.96
C ASP A 165 -9.41 12.88 41.59
N SER A 166 -9.82 12.08 42.56
CA SER A 166 -8.96 11.09 43.21
C SER A 166 -8.56 9.95 42.27
N THR A 167 -9.51 9.49 41.44
CA THR A 167 -9.27 8.44 40.44
C THR A 167 -8.35 8.98 39.35
N PHE A 168 -8.60 10.21 38.89
CA PHE A 168 -7.75 10.90 37.92
C PHE A 168 -6.30 10.98 38.40
N ASP A 169 -6.06 11.42 39.64
CA ASP A 169 -4.72 11.54 40.22
C ASP A 169 -4.02 10.19 40.36
N PHE A 170 -4.76 9.16 40.75
CA PHE A 170 -4.26 7.80 40.84
C PHE A 170 -3.82 7.29 39.46
N MET A 171 -4.70 7.37 38.46
CA MET A 171 -4.41 6.90 37.10
C MET A 171 -3.31 7.73 36.42
N LEU A 172 -3.22 9.04 36.70
CA LEU A 172 -2.14 9.85 36.17
C LEU A 172 -0.77 9.35 36.65
N LYS A 173 -0.67 8.88 37.89
CA LYS A 173 0.60 8.41 38.48
C LYS A 173 0.90 6.94 38.18
N ASP A 174 -0.10 6.10 37.95
CA ASP A 174 0.11 4.67 37.68
C ASP A 174 0.98 4.49 36.41
N PRO A 175 2.12 3.79 36.50
CA PRO A 175 3.01 3.53 35.35
C PRO A 175 2.34 2.83 34.16
N ARG A 176 1.30 2.04 34.41
CA ARG A 176 0.54 1.30 33.38
C ARG A 176 -0.49 2.18 32.68
N GLU A 177 -0.96 3.22 33.38
CA GLU A 177 -1.91 4.20 32.88
C GLU A 177 -1.16 5.45 32.41
N GLY A 178 -1.33 6.60 33.07
CA GLY A 178 -0.77 7.87 32.65
C GLY A 178 0.75 7.96 32.77
N ALA A 179 1.38 7.34 33.76
CA ALA A 179 2.83 7.46 34.04
C ALA A 179 3.35 8.92 34.05
N GLY A 180 2.55 9.85 34.54
CA GLY A 180 2.80 11.29 34.54
C GLY A 180 2.60 11.99 33.18
N ASN A 181 2.23 11.26 32.13
CA ASN A 181 1.93 11.79 30.81
C ASN A 181 0.41 12.01 30.64
N PRO A 182 -0.06 13.27 30.54
CA PRO A 182 -1.49 13.54 30.45
C PRO A 182 -2.14 13.03 29.16
N LEU A 183 -1.39 12.96 28.04
CA LEU A 183 -1.94 12.45 26.79
C LEU A 183 -2.02 10.93 26.74
N LYS A 184 -1.13 10.25 27.47
CA LYS A 184 -1.27 8.82 27.74
C LYS A 184 -2.50 8.53 28.60
N LEU A 185 -2.73 9.34 29.64
CA LEU A 185 -3.94 9.23 30.45
C LEU A 185 -5.20 9.54 29.63
N ALA A 186 -5.17 10.56 28.77
CA ALA A 186 -6.30 10.88 27.89
C ALA A 186 -6.63 9.70 26.94
N ASN A 187 -5.61 9.06 26.36
CA ASN A 187 -5.76 7.84 25.56
C ASN A 187 -6.51 6.74 26.33
N LYS A 188 -6.08 6.48 27.58
CA LYS A 188 -6.72 5.51 28.49
C LYS A 188 -8.17 5.84 28.80
N LEU A 189 -8.42 7.06 29.26
CA LEU A 189 -9.73 7.48 29.77
C LEU A 189 -10.80 7.55 28.67
N TRP A 190 -10.42 7.90 27.44
CA TRP A 190 -11.39 8.22 26.40
C TRP A 190 -11.47 7.20 25.26
N LEU A 191 -10.34 6.61 24.88
CA LEU A 191 -10.27 5.72 23.72
C LEU A 191 -10.26 4.26 24.17
N GLU A 192 -9.32 3.88 25.05
CA GLU A 192 -9.22 2.48 25.52
C GLU A 192 -10.38 2.05 26.44
N SER A 193 -10.96 3.00 27.19
CA SER A 193 -12.12 2.73 28.06
C SER A 193 -13.40 2.41 27.27
N GLY A 194 -13.45 2.74 25.98
CA GLY A 194 -14.65 2.67 25.15
C GLY A 194 -15.62 3.84 25.33
N ALA A 195 -15.25 4.90 26.06
CA ALA A 195 -16.11 6.08 26.25
C ALA A 195 -16.54 6.74 24.92
N LEU A 196 -15.71 6.62 23.88
CA LEU A 196 -15.98 7.10 22.53
C LEU A 196 -16.14 5.96 21.51
N TYR A 197 -16.58 4.78 21.94
CA TYR A 197 -16.71 3.62 21.04
C TYR A 197 -17.57 3.95 19.80
N GLY A 198 -16.99 3.77 18.61
CA GLY A 198 -17.61 4.07 17.31
C GLY A 198 -17.76 5.56 17.00
N LYS A 199 -17.16 6.43 17.82
CA LYS A 199 -17.13 7.89 17.71
C LYS A 199 -15.74 8.43 18.05
N GLU A 200 -14.68 7.65 17.80
CA GLU A 200 -13.31 7.97 18.21
C GLU A 200 -12.81 9.28 17.58
N GLU A 201 -13.38 9.71 16.45
CA GLU A 201 -13.14 11.02 15.84
C GLU A 201 -13.46 12.20 16.76
N GLN A 202 -14.38 12.01 17.70
CA GLN A 202 -14.75 13.04 18.66
C GLN A 202 -13.67 13.30 19.71
N PHE A 203 -12.66 12.44 19.85
CA PHE A 203 -11.54 12.70 20.76
C PHE A 203 -10.77 13.99 20.39
N SER A 204 -10.83 14.44 19.13
CA SER A 204 -10.34 15.77 18.74
C SER A 204 -10.99 16.92 19.53
N LYS A 205 -12.26 16.77 19.94
CA LYS A 205 -12.94 17.74 20.81
C LYS A 205 -12.35 17.75 22.22
N VAL A 206 -11.95 16.59 22.76
CA VAL A 206 -11.22 16.49 24.03
C VAL A 206 -9.88 17.21 23.91
N LEU A 207 -9.11 16.95 22.85
CA LEU A 207 -7.84 17.64 22.59
C LEU A 207 -8.01 19.16 22.49
N ASN A 208 -9.04 19.62 21.79
CA ASN A 208 -9.35 21.04 21.68
C ASN A 208 -9.75 21.65 23.04
N ALA A 209 -10.56 20.95 23.84
CA ALA A 209 -10.98 21.40 25.18
C ALA A 209 -9.79 21.55 26.14
N ILE A 210 -8.78 20.69 26.02
CA ILE A 210 -7.53 20.81 26.79
C ILE A 210 -6.50 21.77 26.18
N GLY A 211 -6.89 22.52 25.14
CA GLY A 211 -6.08 23.57 24.52
C GLY A 211 -5.06 23.08 23.50
N LEU A 212 -5.16 21.82 23.06
CA LEU A 212 -4.26 21.24 22.07
C LEU A 212 -4.88 21.23 20.68
N LYS A 213 -4.13 21.74 19.71
CA LYS A 213 -4.53 21.80 18.29
C LYS A 213 -3.45 21.20 17.39
N GLY A 214 -3.82 20.97 16.13
CA GLY A 214 -2.90 20.53 15.07
C GLY A 214 -2.54 19.05 15.12
N PHE A 215 -3.47 18.21 15.58
CA PHE A 215 -3.39 16.77 15.41
C PHE A 215 -4.13 16.38 14.13
N ASP A 216 -3.42 15.71 13.23
CA ASP A 216 -4.00 15.00 12.10
C ASP A 216 -4.59 13.67 12.61
N GLN A 217 -5.78 13.36 12.12
CA GLN A 217 -6.48 12.13 12.45
C GLN A 217 -6.17 11.04 11.42
N ASP A 218 -5.68 9.91 11.89
CA ASP A 218 -5.29 8.74 11.09
C ASP A 218 -6.07 7.51 11.57
N PHE A 219 -7.41 7.58 11.45
CA PHE A 219 -8.27 6.48 11.89
C PHE A 219 -8.06 5.25 11.01
N PRO A 220 -7.94 4.04 11.59
CA PRO A 220 -7.80 2.83 10.80
C PRO A 220 -9.01 2.57 9.89
N THR A 221 -10.19 3.01 10.30
CA THR A 221 -11.47 2.87 9.59
C THR A 221 -11.73 3.97 8.57
N ALA A 222 -10.90 5.02 8.51
CA ALA A 222 -11.04 6.04 7.47
C ALA A 222 -10.97 5.39 6.08
N SER A 223 -11.59 6.00 5.08
CA SER A 223 -11.55 5.51 3.71
C SER A 223 -11.56 6.69 2.75
N TYR A 224 -10.52 6.76 1.92
CA TYR A 224 -10.31 7.75 0.87
C TYR A 224 -10.03 7.02 -0.46
N PRO A 225 -11.05 6.33 -1.05
CA PRO A 225 -10.88 5.53 -2.25
C PRO A 225 -10.08 6.26 -3.33
N SER A 226 -8.96 5.67 -3.73
CA SER A 226 -8.03 6.25 -4.70
C SER A 226 -7.45 5.18 -5.61
N VAL A 227 -7.09 5.58 -6.82
CA VAL A 227 -6.46 4.71 -7.81
C VAL A 227 -5.07 5.24 -8.13
N TYR A 228 -4.07 4.36 -8.05
CA TYR A 228 -2.68 4.63 -8.41
C TYR A 228 -2.42 4.17 -9.85
N PRO A 229 -2.29 5.09 -10.83
CA PRO A 229 -1.75 4.76 -12.14
C PRO A 229 -0.22 4.59 -12.06
N VAL A 230 0.28 3.44 -12.49
CA VAL A 230 1.70 3.08 -12.40
C VAL A 230 2.19 2.43 -13.68
N TYR A 231 3.50 2.52 -13.89
CA TYR A 231 4.22 1.58 -14.74
C TYR A 231 4.81 0.47 -13.86
N LEU A 232 4.98 -0.71 -14.44
CA LEU A 232 5.59 -1.85 -13.79
C LEU A 232 6.82 -2.32 -14.56
N ASP A 233 7.90 -2.62 -13.83
CA ASP A 233 9.10 -3.23 -14.38
C ASP A 233 9.12 -4.74 -14.08
N ILE A 234 8.40 -5.51 -14.90
CA ILE A 234 8.36 -6.99 -14.85
C ILE A 234 8.92 -7.52 -16.17
N LYS A 235 10.12 -8.09 -16.16
CA LYS A 235 10.85 -8.56 -17.35
C LYS A 235 10.53 -10.01 -17.71
N ASN A 236 10.30 -10.86 -16.72
CA ASN A 236 10.05 -12.28 -16.87
C ASN A 236 8.87 -12.71 -16.00
N PRO A 237 7.63 -12.37 -16.40
CA PRO A 237 6.45 -12.78 -15.66
C PRO A 237 6.20 -14.28 -15.83
N LEU A 238 5.74 -14.93 -14.76
CA LEU A 238 4.98 -16.16 -14.90
C LEU A 238 3.60 -15.82 -15.46
N ASP A 239 3.26 -16.31 -16.64
CA ASP A 239 1.89 -16.25 -17.17
C ASP A 239 1.09 -17.47 -16.67
N THR A 240 0.09 -17.23 -15.83
CA THR A 240 -0.69 -18.29 -15.19
C THR A 240 -1.56 -19.08 -16.18
N SER A 241 -1.86 -18.52 -17.35
CA SER A 241 -2.65 -19.23 -18.38
C SER A 241 -1.80 -20.19 -19.21
N SER A 242 -0.48 -20.16 -19.06
CA SER A 242 0.47 -20.98 -19.85
C SER A 242 1.64 -21.50 -19.02
N ILE A 243 1.38 -21.80 -17.74
CA ILE A 243 2.38 -22.36 -16.84
C ILE A 243 2.92 -23.70 -17.38
N ASN A 244 4.24 -23.87 -17.39
CA ASN A 244 4.86 -25.09 -17.89
C ASN A 244 4.96 -26.18 -16.80
N GLU A 245 5.06 -27.44 -17.23
CA GLU A 245 5.13 -28.60 -16.33
C GLU A 245 6.31 -28.55 -15.36
N SER A 246 7.46 -28.01 -15.81
CA SER A 246 8.65 -27.90 -14.97
C SER A 246 8.45 -26.94 -13.78
N THR A 247 7.65 -25.89 -13.96
CA THR A 247 7.28 -24.93 -12.91
C THR A 247 6.31 -25.58 -11.93
N ILE A 248 5.32 -26.31 -12.42
CA ILE A 248 4.39 -27.07 -11.57
C ILE A 248 5.15 -28.11 -10.73
N ALA A 249 6.08 -28.84 -11.33
CA ALA A 249 6.90 -29.83 -10.63
C ALA A 249 7.77 -29.19 -9.54
N ALA A 250 8.37 -28.03 -9.81
CA ALA A 250 9.15 -27.29 -8.81
C ALA A 250 8.27 -26.82 -7.64
N LEU A 251 7.08 -26.29 -7.91
CA LEU A 251 6.10 -25.91 -6.89
C LEU A 251 5.62 -27.11 -6.07
N GLU A 252 5.40 -28.26 -6.69
CA GLU A 252 5.05 -29.50 -6.00
C GLU A 252 6.18 -30.01 -5.09
N GLN A 253 7.42 -29.92 -5.53
CA GLN A 253 8.56 -30.27 -4.67
C GLN A 253 8.71 -29.29 -3.50
N ALA A 254 8.47 -28.00 -3.73
CA ALA A 254 8.55 -26.98 -2.70
C ALA A 254 7.43 -27.12 -1.65
N SER A 255 6.21 -27.46 -2.06
CA SER A 255 5.05 -27.62 -1.17
C SER A 255 5.26 -28.75 -0.15
N LYS A 256 5.89 -29.86 -0.55
CA LYS A 256 6.25 -31.00 0.32
C LYS A 256 7.15 -30.62 1.49
N LYS A 257 7.89 -29.51 1.39
CA LYS A 257 8.80 -28.99 2.43
C LYS A 257 8.12 -28.01 3.39
N GLN A 258 6.88 -27.60 3.09
CA GLN A 258 6.16 -26.62 3.89
C GLN A 258 5.37 -27.29 5.01
N ARG A 259 5.26 -26.61 6.15
CA ARG A 259 4.36 -27.02 7.23
C ARG A 259 2.97 -26.43 6.97
N THR A 260 1.92 -27.17 7.32
CA THR A 260 0.55 -26.65 7.33
C THR A 260 0.47 -25.53 8.38
N PRO A 261 -0.03 -24.33 8.01
CA PRO A 261 -0.22 -23.24 8.95
C PRO A 261 -1.20 -23.63 10.07
N SER A 262 -1.01 -23.09 11.27
CA SER A 262 -2.04 -23.17 12.30
C SER A 262 -3.24 -22.30 11.88
N SER A 263 -4.45 -22.85 12.01
CA SER A 263 -5.68 -22.10 11.72
C SER A 263 -5.74 -20.82 12.54
N ARG A 264 -5.88 -19.68 11.86
CA ARG A 264 -6.08 -18.38 12.51
C ARG A 264 -7.57 -18.05 12.45
N TYR A 265 -8.25 -18.15 13.59
CA TYR A 265 -9.65 -17.78 13.70
C TYR A 265 -9.85 -16.32 13.29
N GLY A 266 -10.83 -16.05 12.41
CA GLY A 266 -11.15 -14.72 11.92
C GLY A 266 -10.17 -14.11 10.91
N ALA A 267 -9.23 -14.89 10.37
CA ALA A 267 -8.30 -14.37 9.37
C ALA A 267 -8.97 -14.13 8.01
N ASP A 268 -8.44 -13.14 7.27
CA ASP A 268 -8.91 -12.81 5.93
C ASP A 268 -8.83 -14.04 5.00
N PRO A 269 -9.90 -14.39 4.25
CA PRO A 269 -9.94 -15.56 3.36
C PRO A 269 -8.85 -15.57 2.28
N TRP A 270 -8.31 -14.39 1.94
CA TRP A 270 -7.26 -14.20 0.94
C TRP A 270 -5.86 -14.08 1.56
N ASP A 271 -5.72 -14.17 2.88
CA ASP A 271 -4.43 -14.13 3.57
C ASP A 271 -3.54 -15.31 3.14
N LYS A 272 -2.46 -14.97 2.43
CA LYS A 272 -1.51 -15.94 1.87
C LYS A 272 -0.86 -16.84 2.93
N ARG A 273 -0.86 -16.42 4.20
CA ARG A 273 -0.19 -17.15 5.30
C ARG A 273 -1.03 -18.29 5.86
N ASN A 274 -2.33 -18.33 5.57
CA ASN A 274 -3.23 -19.39 6.03
C ASN A 274 -3.53 -20.43 4.95
N ARG A 275 -2.94 -20.28 3.77
CA ARG A 275 -3.11 -21.24 2.66
C ARG A 275 -2.34 -22.52 2.95
N ASP A 276 -3.05 -23.64 3.02
CA ASP A 276 -2.42 -24.96 3.14
C ASP A 276 -1.63 -25.29 1.85
N PRO A 277 -0.32 -25.59 1.94
CA PRO A 277 0.51 -25.87 0.78
C PRO A 277 0.07 -27.07 -0.07
N LYS A 278 -0.52 -28.11 0.54
CA LYS A 278 -1.00 -29.32 -0.14
C LYS A 278 -2.29 -29.05 -0.90
N GLU A 279 -3.22 -28.32 -0.30
CA GLU A 279 -4.45 -27.92 -0.99
C GLU A 279 -4.15 -26.91 -2.11
N TRP A 280 -3.23 -25.96 -1.87
CA TRP A 280 -2.83 -25.00 -2.89
C TRP A 280 -2.22 -25.69 -4.13
N ILE A 281 -1.28 -26.63 -3.95
CA ILE A 281 -0.68 -27.34 -5.09
C ILE A 281 -1.68 -28.28 -5.77
N LYS A 282 -2.59 -28.90 -5.01
CA LYS A 282 -3.64 -29.76 -5.56
C LYS A 282 -4.54 -28.96 -6.50
N GLN A 283 -5.01 -27.78 -6.06
CA GLN A 283 -5.83 -26.90 -6.87
C GLN A 283 -5.10 -26.42 -8.13
N LEU A 284 -3.81 -26.06 -8.03
CA LEU A 284 -3.01 -25.68 -9.20
C LEU A 284 -2.94 -26.80 -10.25
N LYS A 285 -2.77 -28.06 -9.81
CA LYS A 285 -2.68 -29.21 -10.72
C LYS A 285 -4.02 -29.55 -11.36
N GLU A 286 -5.12 -29.43 -10.60
CA GLU A 286 -6.48 -29.59 -11.13
C GLU A 286 -6.80 -28.52 -12.18
N ASP A 287 -6.46 -27.26 -11.90
CA ASP A 287 -6.59 -26.15 -12.85
C ASP A 287 -5.83 -26.42 -14.15
N TYR A 288 -4.54 -26.78 -14.02
CA TYR A 288 -3.68 -27.09 -15.17
C TYR A 288 -4.23 -28.25 -16.01
N ALA A 289 -4.65 -29.35 -15.38
CA ALA A 289 -5.18 -30.51 -16.08
C ALA A 289 -6.48 -30.20 -16.86
N ASN A 290 -7.26 -29.23 -16.39
CA ASN A 290 -8.51 -28.82 -17.02
C ASN A 290 -8.34 -27.63 -17.99
N GLY A 291 -7.11 -27.12 -18.19
CA GLY A 291 -6.87 -25.92 -18.97
C GLY A 291 -7.53 -24.67 -18.38
N GLN A 292 -7.71 -24.65 -17.05
CA GLN A 292 -8.33 -23.55 -16.31
C GLN A 292 -7.27 -22.78 -15.54
N SER A 293 -7.59 -21.54 -15.19
CA SER A 293 -6.87 -20.77 -14.17
C SER A 293 -7.91 -20.32 -13.17
N SER A 294 -8.02 -21.00 -12.02
CA SER A 294 -9.01 -20.66 -11.00
C SER A 294 -8.48 -19.61 -10.03
N MET A 295 -8.98 -19.61 -8.79
CA MET A 295 -8.63 -18.66 -7.74
C MET A 295 -7.32 -19.00 -7.01
N VAL A 296 -6.56 -20.01 -7.43
CA VAL A 296 -5.30 -20.39 -6.78
C VAL A 296 -4.27 -19.25 -6.74
N TRP A 297 -4.31 -18.37 -7.75
CA TRP A 297 -3.43 -17.20 -7.90
C TRP A 297 -3.95 -15.93 -7.20
N THR A 298 -5.14 -15.95 -6.61
CA THR A 298 -5.65 -14.79 -5.85
C THR A 298 -5.12 -14.72 -4.43
N SER A 299 -4.40 -15.75 -3.97
CA SER A 299 -3.71 -15.81 -2.69
C SER A 299 -2.44 -16.66 -2.84
N ILE A 300 -1.29 -16.00 -2.91
CA ILE A 300 -0.01 -16.58 -3.31
C ILE A 300 0.92 -16.66 -2.09
N PRO A 301 1.15 -17.86 -1.53
CA PRO A 301 2.06 -18.05 -0.40
C PRO A 301 3.50 -17.60 -0.71
N ASP A 302 4.25 -17.21 0.33
CA ASP A 302 5.63 -16.74 0.17
C ASP A 302 6.56 -17.84 -0.40
N TRP A 303 6.30 -19.12 -0.08
CA TRP A 303 7.05 -20.24 -0.63
C TRP A 303 6.84 -20.42 -2.15
N VAL A 304 5.65 -20.07 -2.67
CA VAL A 304 5.37 -20.06 -4.11
C VAL A 304 6.22 -18.99 -4.77
N THR A 305 6.15 -17.75 -4.29
CA THR A 305 6.96 -16.64 -4.80
C THR A 305 8.46 -16.96 -4.76
N LYS A 306 8.95 -17.55 -3.66
CA LYS A 306 10.35 -17.96 -3.52
C LYS A 306 10.74 -18.99 -4.57
N THR A 307 9.87 -19.96 -4.84
CA THR A 307 10.10 -20.99 -5.87
C THR A 307 10.15 -20.35 -7.26
N LEU A 308 9.17 -19.50 -7.59
CA LEU A 308 9.14 -18.81 -8.88
C LEU A 308 10.39 -17.94 -9.13
N ARG A 309 10.85 -17.22 -8.10
CA ARG A 309 12.12 -16.47 -8.18
C ARG A 309 13.32 -17.36 -8.46
N SER A 310 13.38 -18.55 -7.85
CA SER A 310 14.47 -19.50 -8.12
C SER A 310 14.48 -20.02 -9.56
N GLN A 311 13.34 -19.90 -10.26
CA GLN A 311 13.19 -20.23 -11.68
C GLN A 311 13.36 -19.00 -12.59
N GLY A 312 13.74 -17.85 -12.03
CA GLY A 312 14.02 -16.63 -12.78
C GLY A 312 12.84 -15.71 -13.01
N PHE A 313 11.66 -16.00 -12.47
CA PHE A 313 10.50 -15.11 -12.58
C PHE A 313 10.63 -13.90 -11.65
N ASP A 314 10.20 -12.73 -12.13
CA ASP A 314 10.21 -11.47 -11.38
C ASP A 314 8.81 -10.85 -11.18
N GLY A 315 7.77 -11.53 -11.65
CA GLY A 315 6.37 -11.16 -11.44
C GLY A 315 5.43 -12.25 -11.89
N ILE A 316 4.13 -12.00 -11.74
CA ILE A 316 3.05 -12.85 -12.23
C ILE A 316 2.11 -12.02 -13.11
N LYS A 317 1.66 -12.63 -14.20
CA LYS A 317 0.57 -12.18 -15.06
C LYS A 317 -0.58 -13.18 -14.92
N ASP A 318 -1.72 -12.72 -14.43
CA ASP A 318 -2.93 -13.52 -14.24
C ASP A 318 -4.14 -12.87 -14.93
N VAL A 319 -5.25 -13.59 -14.99
CA VAL A 319 -6.53 -13.08 -15.52
C VAL A 319 -7.51 -12.87 -14.36
N GLY A 320 -8.05 -11.67 -14.22
CA GLY A 320 -9.11 -11.35 -13.27
C GLY A 320 -10.50 -11.62 -13.86
N GLY A 321 -11.55 -11.52 -13.02
CA GLY A 321 -12.94 -11.73 -13.46
C GLY A 321 -13.40 -13.19 -13.56
N LYS A 322 -12.57 -14.14 -13.11
CA LYS A 322 -12.80 -15.60 -13.18
C LYS A 322 -14.12 -16.11 -12.57
N SER A 323 -14.76 -15.33 -11.70
CA SER A 323 -16.03 -15.68 -11.03
C SER A 323 -17.24 -14.91 -11.59
N GLY A 324 -17.27 -14.67 -12.91
CA GLY A 324 -18.35 -13.95 -13.60
C GLY A 324 -18.19 -12.43 -13.61
N GLY A 325 -17.00 -11.92 -13.29
CA GLY A 325 -16.66 -10.51 -13.44
C GLY A 325 -16.09 -10.19 -14.82
N THR A 326 -15.95 -8.91 -15.14
CA THR A 326 -15.31 -8.47 -16.39
C THR A 326 -13.86 -9.00 -16.45
N PRO A 327 -13.49 -9.78 -17.49
CA PRO A 327 -12.11 -10.20 -17.70
C PRO A 327 -11.16 -9.00 -17.80
N HIS A 328 -10.00 -9.10 -17.18
CA HIS A 328 -8.95 -8.08 -17.18
C HIS A 328 -7.60 -8.72 -16.87
N THR A 329 -6.50 -8.07 -17.24
CA THR A 329 -5.16 -8.56 -16.90
C THR A 329 -4.80 -8.13 -15.49
N VAL A 330 -4.24 -9.04 -14.70
CA VAL A 330 -3.70 -8.78 -13.37
C VAL A 330 -2.18 -8.93 -13.41
N TRP A 331 -1.47 -7.92 -12.94
CA TRP A 331 -0.01 -7.92 -12.80
C TRP A 331 0.38 -7.85 -11.34
N ILE A 332 1.33 -8.71 -10.94
CA ILE A 332 1.81 -8.79 -9.56
C ILE A 332 3.35 -8.76 -9.59
N PRO A 333 3.99 -7.62 -9.29
CA PRO A 333 5.44 -7.57 -9.17
C PRO A 333 5.91 -8.36 -7.95
N PHE A 334 7.18 -8.73 -7.90
CA PHE A 334 7.74 -9.39 -6.73
C PHE A 334 8.49 -8.43 -5.79
N GLU A 335 8.88 -7.26 -6.28
CA GLU A 335 9.73 -6.25 -5.64
C GLU A 335 9.09 -4.86 -5.61
N GLU A 336 9.47 -4.05 -4.62
CA GLU A 336 8.93 -2.70 -4.42
C GLU A 336 9.45 -1.69 -5.46
N ASN A 337 10.70 -1.87 -5.92
CA ASN A 337 11.32 -1.03 -6.93
C ASN A 337 10.80 -1.27 -8.36
N GLN A 338 10.01 -2.33 -8.57
CA GLN A 338 9.33 -2.61 -9.84
C GLN A 338 8.12 -1.73 -10.08
N VAL A 339 7.76 -0.82 -9.17
CA VAL A 339 6.58 0.04 -9.29
C VAL A 339 6.98 1.51 -9.33
N LYS A 340 6.53 2.24 -10.36
CA LYS A 340 6.73 3.71 -10.47
C LYS A 340 5.44 4.39 -10.89
N SER A 341 5.17 5.56 -10.31
CA SER A 341 3.97 6.32 -10.64
C SER A 341 4.02 6.81 -12.08
N ALA A 342 2.91 6.64 -12.81
CA ALA A 342 2.79 7.13 -14.19
C ALA A 342 2.48 8.64 -14.24
N THR A 343 1.93 9.20 -13.16
CA THR A 343 1.49 10.61 -13.11
C THR A 343 2.32 11.47 -12.15
N GLY A 344 2.90 10.86 -11.11
CA GLY A 344 3.66 11.58 -10.08
C GLY A 344 5.18 11.52 -10.24
N ASN A 345 5.71 10.66 -11.12
CA ASN A 345 7.16 10.56 -11.35
C ASN A 345 7.59 11.56 -12.43
N ILE A 346 8.40 12.53 -12.03
CA ILE A 346 8.85 13.65 -12.89
C ILE A 346 10.10 13.31 -13.72
N GLY A 347 10.18 12.10 -14.27
CA GLY A 347 11.33 11.63 -15.06
C GLY A 347 12.52 11.12 -14.22
N LYS A 348 12.30 10.84 -12.93
CA LYS A 348 13.30 10.28 -12.00
C LYS A 348 13.03 8.80 -11.75
N PHE A 349 12.87 8.02 -12.81
CA PHE A 349 12.71 6.57 -12.71
C PHE A 349 14.04 5.92 -12.30
N SER A 350 14.00 4.95 -11.39
CA SER A 350 15.20 4.27 -10.89
C SER A 350 14.86 2.98 -10.17
N LYS A 351 15.66 1.94 -10.45
CA LYS A 351 15.60 0.65 -9.74
C LYS A 351 16.19 0.69 -8.33
N GLU A 352 16.96 1.72 -7.99
CA GLU A 352 17.70 1.82 -6.72
C GLU A 352 16.84 2.25 -5.53
N THR A 353 15.56 2.54 -5.76
CA THR A 353 14.65 2.97 -4.70
C THR A 353 13.26 2.40 -4.92
N ALA A 354 12.58 2.11 -3.82
CA ALA A 354 11.17 1.74 -3.80
C ALA A 354 10.24 2.96 -3.86
N ASN A 355 10.77 4.19 -3.85
CA ASN A 355 9.94 5.38 -3.99
C ASN A 355 9.37 5.49 -5.41
N ILE A 356 8.05 5.61 -5.53
CA ILE A 356 7.34 5.62 -6.82
C ILE A 356 7.49 6.95 -7.58
N LEU A 357 7.83 8.04 -6.90
CA LEU A 357 7.87 9.40 -7.44
C LEU A 357 9.27 9.87 -7.87
N LYS A 358 10.33 9.27 -7.31
CA LYS A 358 11.71 9.72 -7.54
C LYS A 358 12.74 8.61 -7.39
N GLY A 359 13.87 8.80 -8.07
CA GLY A 359 15.12 8.06 -7.96
C GLY A 359 16.14 8.78 -7.08
N VAL A 360 17.13 8.05 -6.58
CA VAL A 360 18.38 8.65 -6.08
C VAL A 360 19.16 9.13 -7.31
N ALA A 361 19.74 10.34 -7.27
CA ALA A 361 20.59 10.80 -8.35
C ALA A 361 21.74 9.80 -8.56
N PRO A 362 22.10 9.43 -9.80
CA PRO A 362 23.22 8.54 -10.03
C PRO A 362 24.49 9.17 -9.43
N THR A 363 25.15 8.45 -8.54
CA THR A 363 26.52 8.78 -8.13
C THR A 363 27.40 8.60 -9.36
N VAL A 364 27.90 9.71 -9.91
CA VAL A 364 28.92 9.68 -10.96
C VAL A 364 30.17 9.02 -10.37
N GLY A 365 30.42 7.75 -10.73
CA GLY A 365 31.59 7.05 -10.20
C GLY A 365 31.50 5.53 -10.18
N ALA A 366 31.13 4.89 -11.30
CA ALA A 366 31.53 3.52 -11.59
C ALA A 366 31.20 3.21 -13.06
N GLY A 367 32.23 3.08 -13.90
CA GLY A 367 32.10 2.43 -15.21
C GLY A 367 32.24 3.31 -16.46
N LEU A 368 33.24 4.19 -16.51
CA LEU A 368 33.84 4.64 -17.79
C LEU A 368 35.35 4.45 -17.69
N LEU A 369 35.79 3.19 -17.72
CA LEU A 369 37.17 2.83 -18.01
C LEU A 369 37.13 1.64 -18.97
N GLY A 370 37.48 1.91 -20.23
CA GLY A 370 37.81 0.88 -21.20
C GLY A 370 36.98 0.91 -22.47
N ALA A 371 37.21 1.91 -23.33
CA ALA A 371 37.37 1.72 -24.77
C ALA A 371 37.63 3.08 -25.45
N SER A 372 38.59 3.08 -26.38
CA SER A 372 38.98 4.15 -27.31
C SER A 372 39.81 5.32 -26.73
N MET A 373 41.12 5.10 -26.62
CA MET A 373 42.12 6.07 -27.08
C MET A 373 43.32 5.31 -27.64
N MET A 374 43.25 5.01 -28.93
CA MET A 374 44.39 4.79 -29.81
C MET A 374 44.14 5.65 -31.05
N GLU A 375 45.21 6.23 -31.57
CA GLU A 375 45.33 7.24 -32.64
C GLU A 375 45.45 8.67 -32.10
N ASP A 376 46.65 9.19 -31.80
CA ASP A 376 47.86 9.43 -32.63
C ASP A 376 47.86 10.86 -33.20
N GLU A 377 48.66 11.73 -32.57
CA GLU A 377 49.45 12.85 -33.11
C GLU A 377 50.37 13.29 -31.95
N GLY A 378 51.69 13.47 -32.01
CA GLY A 378 52.71 13.50 -33.03
C GLY A 378 53.96 14.15 -32.39
N MET A 379 55.08 14.22 -33.13
CA MET A 379 56.36 14.92 -32.83
C MET A 379 57.50 14.05 -32.26
N TYR A 380 58.27 13.39 -33.13
CA TYR A 380 59.59 13.84 -33.60
C TYR A 380 60.07 13.01 -34.79
#